data_AF-A0AAV0W839-F1
#
_entry.id   AF-A0AAV0W839-F1
#
_cell.length_a   1.000
_cell.length_b   1.000
_cell.length_c   1.000
_cell.angle_alpha   90.00
_cell.angle_beta   90.00
_cell.angle_gamma   90.00
#
_symmetry.space_group_name_H-M   'P 1'
#
loop_
_entity.id
_entity.type
_entity.pdbx_description
1 polymer ?
#
loop_
_entity_poly.entity_id
_entity_poly.type
_entity_poly.pdbx_seq_one_letter_code
_entity_poly.pdbx_strand_id
1 'polypeptide(L)'
;MATNLVSTISSFKFVTHLLLMKNIFEHTNPLSIYLQSPSLDFITALTMVDNCARKLSELRKDLHLDVLLADAKMFSLENELEEDNFKIQVYFTVLDQIYTSITSRFEGSREILSDLSLLSVDRLISTSKGCPIPEDNFVYLDKWIPNLQIDQLKLEYSTFAYSFLKLKSNVEIEKLHENVIVSESDTDTIVDSDENNSEETKTKMTVLDVLKLLNTFNLISAFPNMYMAYKFLCTIPATSVSSERTFSKLKLIKTRIRSTMVQNRLESLMLLSCEKDVKINLDEAINKYANTSKLLQEALLYK
;
A
#
# COMPACT_ATOMS: atom_id res chain seq x y z
N MET A 1 36.67 -15.13 18.00
CA MET A 1 35.47 -14.69 17.25
C MET A 1 34.94 -13.35 17.73
N ALA A 2 34.75 -13.11 19.03
CA ALA A 2 34.26 -11.83 19.56
C ALA A 2 35.19 -10.62 19.28
N THR A 3 36.51 -10.80 19.35
CA THR A 3 37.49 -9.73 19.08
C THR A 3 37.48 -9.24 17.62
N ASN A 4 37.33 -10.16 16.66
CA ASN A 4 37.14 -9.81 15.24
C ASN A 4 35.80 -9.10 14.97
N LEU A 5 34.76 -9.42 15.76
CA LEU A 5 33.47 -8.74 15.64
C LEU A 5 33.59 -7.28 16.12
N VAL A 6 34.24 -7.08 17.28
CA VAL A 6 34.50 -5.74 17.83
C VAL A 6 35.34 -4.92 16.85
N SER A 7 36.41 -5.48 16.28
CA SER A 7 37.21 -4.76 15.28
C SER A 7 36.45 -4.43 14.00
N THR A 8 35.44 -5.23 13.63
CA THR A 8 34.60 -4.97 12.45
C THR A 8 33.55 -3.90 12.73
N ILE A 9 32.88 -3.95 13.89
CA ILE A 9 31.83 -2.99 14.30
C ILE A 9 32.44 -1.62 14.63
N SER A 10 33.67 -1.60 15.17
CA SER A 10 34.41 -0.36 15.43
C SER A 10 35.16 0.17 14.20
N SER A 11 35.05 -0.47 13.03
CA SER A 11 35.72 0.02 11.82
C SER A 11 35.08 1.31 11.31
N PHE A 12 35.91 2.23 10.80
CA PHE A 12 35.46 3.48 10.16
C PHE A 12 34.39 3.22 9.10
N LYS A 13 34.60 2.18 8.28
CA LYS A 13 33.65 1.75 7.26
C LYS A 13 32.29 1.40 7.87
N PHE A 14 32.23 0.59 8.93
CA PHE A 14 30.96 0.21 9.53
C PHE A 14 30.23 1.41 10.14
N VAL A 15 30.94 2.25 10.90
CA VAL A 15 30.35 3.40 11.60
C VAL A 15 29.84 4.46 10.62
N THR A 16 30.60 4.75 9.56
CA THR A 16 30.18 5.67 8.48
C THR A 16 28.95 5.16 7.73
N HIS A 17 28.86 3.84 7.46
CA HIS A 17 27.65 3.26 6.88
C HIS A 17 26.46 3.37 7.83
N LEU A 18 26.67 3.18 9.14
CA LEU A 18 25.61 3.28 10.14
C LEU A 18 25.08 4.72 10.26
N LEU A 19 25.97 5.71 10.30
CA LEU A 19 25.62 7.14 10.29
C LEU A 19 24.89 7.55 9.02
N LEU A 20 25.36 7.07 7.86
CA LEU A 20 24.70 7.28 6.58
C LEU A 20 23.28 6.69 6.58
N MET A 21 23.14 5.43 7.00
CA MET A 21 21.85 4.76 7.11
C MET A 21 20.91 5.47 8.07
N LYS A 22 21.42 5.92 9.23
CA LYS A 22 20.62 6.69 10.20
C LYS A 22 20.06 7.96 9.58
N ASN A 23 20.88 8.74 8.90
CA ASN A 23 20.48 10.01 8.28
C ASN A 23 19.46 9.78 7.14
N ILE A 24 19.68 8.77 6.31
CA ILE A 24 18.73 8.40 5.25
C ILE A 24 17.40 7.93 5.86
N PHE A 25 17.44 7.04 6.85
CA PHE A 25 16.24 6.51 7.48
C PHE A 25 15.43 7.57 8.21
N GLU A 26 16.05 8.61 8.75
CA GLU A 26 15.34 9.74 9.34
C GLU A 26 14.37 10.40 8.34
N HIS A 27 14.73 10.44 7.06
CA HIS A 27 13.88 11.01 6.02
C HIS A 27 12.96 10.00 5.32
N THR A 28 13.36 8.73 5.20
CA THR A 28 12.54 7.70 4.53
C THR A 28 11.55 7.02 5.46
N ASN A 29 11.82 6.95 6.76
CA ASN A 29 10.97 6.22 7.72
C ASN A 29 9.56 6.82 7.87
N PRO A 30 9.37 8.15 7.99
CA PRO A 30 8.02 8.73 8.05
C PRO A 30 7.19 8.42 6.80
N LEU A 31 7.82 8.48 5.62
CA LEU A 31 7.18 8.10 4.36
C LEU A 31 6.81 6.61 4.37
N SER A 32 7.73 5.74 4.80
CA SER A 32 7.48 4.31 4.89
C SER A 32 6.30 3.99 5.81
N ILE A 33 6.23 4.60 6.99
CA ILE A 33 5.13 4.42 7.94
C ILE A 33 3.82 4.94 7.33
N TYR A 34 3.84 6.09 6.67
CA TYR A 34 2.63 6.67 6.08
C TYR A 34 2.06 5.81 4.94
N LEU A 35 2.93 5.30 4.06
CA LEU A 35 2.55 4.38 2.97
C LEU A 35 1.98 3.05 3.48
N GLN A 36 2.29 2.68 4.73
CA GLN A 36 1.78 1.47 5.36
C GLN A 36 0.49 1.71 6.16
N SER A 37 0.08 2.97 6.33
CA SER A 37 -1.10 3.32 7.11
C SER A 37 -2.40 2.87 6.41
N PRO A 38 -3.41 2.39 7.17
CA PRO A 38 -4.67 1.93 6.59
C PRO A 38 -5.52 3.07 5.98
N SER A 39 -5.26 4.32 6.37
CA SER A 39 -5.94 5.53 5.90
C SER A 39 -5.09 6.32 4.90
N LEU A 40 -4.58 5.64 3.87
CA LEU A 40 -3.72 6.25 2.85
C LEU A 40 -4.51 7.27 2.01
N ASP A 41 -4.05 8.52 2.01
CA ASP A 41 -4.45 9.52 1.03
C ASP A 41 -3.37 9.64 -0.05
N PHE A 42 -3.74 9.39 -1.31
CA PHE A 42 -2.80 9.38 -2.44
C PHE A 42 -2.17 10.76 -2.69
N ILE A 43 -2.89 11.86 -2.42
CA ILE A 43 -2.34 13.22 -2.59
C ILE A 43 -1.24 13.43 -1.56
N THR A 44 -1.59 13.23 -0.28
CA THR A 44 -0.63 13.36 0.81
C THR A 44 0.56 12.41 0.61
N ALA A 45 0.32 11.16 0.19
CA ALA A 45 1.39 10.21 -0.11
C ALA A 45 2.35 10.74 -1.19
N LEU A 46 1.83 11.28 -2.28
CA LEU A 46 2.65 11.82 -3.37
C LEU A 46 3.46 13.04 -2.92
N THR A 47 2.85 13.93 -2.14
CA THR A 47 3.59 15.07 -1.56
C THR A 47 4.68 14.63 -0.59
N MET A 48 4.47 13.54 0.18
CA MET A 48 5.49 12.98 1.05
C MET A 48 6.63 12.32 0.25
N VAL A 49 6.31 11.66 -0.87
CA VAL A 49 7.32 11.12 -1.81
C VAL A 49 8.17 12.25 -2.39
N ASP A 50 7.54 13.32 -2.89
CA ASP A 50 8.25 14.47 -3.46
C ASP A 50 9.12 15.19 -2.42
N ASN A 51 8.59 15.38 -1.21
CA ASN A 51 9.36 15.95 -0.11
C ASN A 51 10.54 15.06 0.31
N CYS A 52 10.37 13.75 0.33
CA CYS A 52 11.45 12.80 0.63
C CYS A 52 12.52 12.84 -0.47
N ALA A 53 12.12 12.80 -1.74
CA ALA A 53 13.04 12.90 -2.88
C ALA A 53 13.81 14.23 -2.88
N ARG A 54 13.14 15.35 -2.56
CA ARG A 54 13.79 16.65 -2.41
C ARG A 54 14.80 16.66 -1.27
N LYS A 55 14.45 16.13 -0.09
CA LYS A 55 15.37 16.03 1.06
C LYS A 55 16.58 15.15 0.75
N LEU A 56 16.39 14.02 0.07
CA LEU A 56 17.49 13.16 -0.39
C LEU A 56 18.39 13.87 -1.41
N SER A 57 17.81 14.66 -2.31
CA SER A 57 18.57 15.52 -3.23
C SER A 57 19.31 16.65 -2.51
N GLU A 58 18.75 17.18 -1.43
CA GLU A 58 19.43 18.16 -0.57
C GLU A 58 20.61 17.55 0.19
N LEU A 59 20.51 16.29 0.63
CA LEU A 59 21.65 15.54 1.20
C LEU A 59 22.80 15.32 0.21
N ARG A 60 22.55 15.49 -1.09
CA ARG A 60 23.59 15.46 -2.13
C ARG A 60 24.42 16.75 -2.18
N LYS A 61 23.93 17.87 -1.64
CA LYS A 61 24.67 19.15 -1.64
C LYS A 61 25.81 19.09 -0.61
N ASP A 62 27.00 19.57 -0.99
CA ASP A 62 28.25 19.43 -0.22
C ASP A 62 28.16 19.94 1.24
N LEU A 63 27.24 20.87 1.55
CA LEU A 63 27.07 21.44 2.90
C LEU A 63 26.69 20.41 3.98
N HIS A 64 25.85 19.41 3.67
CA HIS A 64 25.47 18.36 4.63
C HIS A 64 26.51 17.24 4.72
N LEU A 65 27.28 17.07 3.65
CA LEU A 65 28.40 16.14 3.61
C LEU A 65 29.53 16.64 4.52
N ASP A 66 29.80 17.95 4.58
CA ASP A 66 30.81 18.51 5.47
C ASP A 66 30.46 18.35 6.96
N VAL A 67 29.17 18.43 7.33
CA VAL A 67 28.69 18.17 8.70
C VAL A 67 28.79 16.68 9.04
N LEU A 68 28.40 15.79 8.12
CA LEU A 68 28.48 14.34 8.34
C LEU A 68 29.93 13.84 8.34
N LEU A 69 30.79 14.45 7.53
CA LEU A 69 32.24 14.25 7.57
C LEU A 69 32.85 14.86 8.83
N ALA A 70 32.34 15.98 9.37
CA ALA A 70 32.77 16.51 10.65
C ALA A 70 32.41 15.58 11.82
N ASP A 71 31.19 15.04 11.85
CA ASP A 71 30.76 14.04 12.84
C ASP A 71 31.54 12.72 12.70
N ALA A 72 31.81 12.28 11.47
CA ALA A 72 32.66 11.12 11.21
C ALA A 72 34.14 11.38 11.53
N LYS A 73 34.63 12.61 11.36
CA LYS A 73 35.98 13.05 11.75
C LYS A 73 36.13 13.15 13.25
N MET A 74 35.13 13.66 13.98
CA MET A 74 35.11 13.65 15.45
C MET A 74 35.24 12.22 15.97
N PHE A 75 34.53 11.27 15.36
CA PHE A 75 34.64 9.85 15.71
C PHE A 75 35.96 9.21 15.25
N SER A 76 36.53 9.63 14.11
CA SER A 76 37.81 9.14 13.58
C SER A 76 39.01 9.64 14.41
N LEU A 77 38.95 10.87 14.91
CA LEU A 77 40.02 11.49 15.71
C LEU A 77 40.16 10.83 17.08
N GLU A 78 39.08 10.23 17.60
CA GLU A 78 39.12 9.40 18.82
C GLU A 78 39.69 7.99 18.58
N ASN A 79 39.84 7.53 17.32
CA ASN A 79 40.13 6.12 16.99
C ASN A 79 41.24 5.87 15.95
N GLU A 80 41.96 6.88 15.47
CA GLU A 80 43.14 6.78 14.57
C GLU A 80 42.91 6.02 13.23
N LEU A 81 42.05 6.52 12.33
CA LEU A 81 41.69 5.80 11.09
C LEU A 81 41.91 6.62 9.78
N GLU A 82 42.44 5.96 8.74
CA GLU A 82 42.81 6.56 7.44
C GLU A 82 41.61 6.79 6.48
N GLU A 83 41.56 7.97 5.86
CA GLU A 83 40.58 8.38 4.85
C GLU A 83 40.99 7.91 3.45
N ASP A 84 40.18 7.08 2.78
CA ASP A 84 40.19 7.05 1.31
C ASP A 84 38.86 6.60 0.68
N ASN A 85 38.49 7.28 -0.41
CA ASN A 85 37.43 6.99 -1.41
C ASN A 85 35.97 6.74 -0.96
N PHE A 86 35.59 6.95 0.31
CA PHE A 86 34.20 6.78 0.78
C PHE A 86 33.17 7.72 0.09
N LYS A 87 33.56 8.98 -0.18
CA LYS A 87 32.67 10.04 -0.71
C LYS A 87 32.02 9.66 -2.04
N ILE A 88 32.81 9.20 -3.01
CA ILE A 88 32.33 8.97 -4.38
C ILE A 88 31.79 7.55 -4.55
N GLN A 89 32.45 6.54 -3.97
CA GLN A 89 32.09 5.13 -4.20
C GLN A 89 30.96 4.61 -3.32
N VAL A 90 30.72 5.22 -2.15
CA VAL A 90 29.74 4.71 -1.18
C VAL A 90 28.63 5.73 -0.95
N TYR A 91 28.97 6.95 -0.52
CA TYR A 91 27.96 7.94 -0.14
C TYR A 91 27.04 8.32 -1.32
N PHE A 92 27.63 8.80 -2.43
CA PHE A 92 26.83 9.16 -3.60
C PHE A 92 26.19 7.95 -4.27
N THR A 93 26.87 6.80 -4.34
CA THR A 93 26.28 5.59 -4.94
C THR A 93 25.06 5.09 -4.17
N VAL A 94 25.10 5.09 -2.84
CA VAL A 94 23.96 4.68 -2.00
C VAL A 94 22.82 5.70 -2.10
N LEU A 95 23.12 7.00 -2.04
CA LEU A 95 22.09 8.04 -2.19
C LEU A 95 21.45 7.99 -3.57
N ASP A 96 22.23 7.86 -4.64
CA ASP A 96 21.72 7.79 -6.01
C ASP A 96 20.88 6.51 -6.19
N GLN A 97 21.30 5.36 -5.68
CA GLN A 97 20.49 4.12 -5.72
C GLN A 97 19.14 4.29 -5.02
N ILE A 98 19.12 4.94 -3.85
CA ILE A 98 17.88 5.14 -3.07
C ILE A 98 16.99 6.20 -3.75
N TYR A 99 17.58 7.29 -4.23
CA TYR A 99 16.88 8.32 -4.98
C TYR A 99 16.26 7.76 -6.26
N THR A 100 17.03 7.02 -7.05
CA THR A 100 16.54 6.33 -8.25
C THR A 100 15.45 5.33 -7.87
N SER A 101 15.62 4.52 -6.83
CA SER A 101 14.62 3.55 -6.40
C SER A 101 13.29 4.21 -5.98
N ILE A 102 13.32 5.36 -5.31
CA ILE A 102 12.10 6.09 -4.94
C ILE A 102 11.47 6.72 -6.19
N THR A 103 12.28 7.35 -7.04
CA THR A 103 11.78 8.08 -8.19
C THR A 103 11.19 7.13 -9.24
N SER A 104 11.92 6.10 -9.64
CA SER A 104 11.49 5.12 -10.64
C SER A 104 10.29 4.29 -10.18
N ARG A 105 10.13 4.07 -8.87
CA ARG A 105 8.99 3.33 -8.31
C ARG A 105 7.65 4.05 -8.52
N PHE A 106 7.65 5.38 -8.53
CA PHE A 106 6.42 6.17 -8.65
C PHE A 106 6.28 6.88 -10.01
N GLU A 107 7.30 6.86 -10.86
CA GLU A 107 7.34 7.57 -12.14
C GLU A 107 6.17 7.20 -13.06
N GLY A 108 5.88 5.91 -13.26
CA GLY A 108 4.78 5.47 -14.13
C GLY A 108 3.38 5.49 -13.49
N SER A 109 3.28 5.77 -12.19
CA SER A 109 2.00 5.76 -11.46
C SER A 109 1.51 7.16 -11.08
N ARG A 110 2.35 8.19 -11.24
CA ARG A 110 2.06 9.57 -10.81
C ARG A 110 0.81 10.11 -11.46
N GLU A 111 0.70 9.94 -12.77
CA GLU A 111 -0.41 10.45 -13.57
C GLU A 111 -1.71 9.73 -13.21
N ILE A 112 -1.66 8.40 -13.06
CA ILE A 112 -2.80 7.59 -12.63
C ILE A 112 -3.25 8.00 -11.21
N LEU A 113 -2.31 8.15 -10.27
CA LEU A 113 -2.62 8.58 -8.91
C LEU A 113 -3.22 9.98 -8.86
N SER A 114 -2.78 10.87 -9.75
CA SER A 114 -3.36 12.21 -9.88
C SER A 114 -4.82 12.16 -10.34
N ASP A 115 -5.15 11.29 -11.30
CA ASP A 115 -6.53 11.07 -11.73
C ASP A 115 -7.38 10.38 -10.64
N LEU A 116 -6.81 9.41 -9.92
CA LEU A 116 -7.50 8.74 -8.81
C LEU A 116 -7.77 9.69 -7.64
N SER A 117 -6.94 10.72 -7.46
CA SER A 117 -7.18 11.76 -6.45
C SER A 117 -8.48 12.56 -6.73
N LEU A 118 -8.90 12.63 -8.00
CA LEU A 118 -10.17 13.24 -8.39
C LEU A 118 -11.37 12.42 -7.91
N LEU A 119 -11.21 11.11 -7.70
CA LEU A 119 -12.24 10.22 -7.14
C LEU A 119 -12.30 10.26 -5.60
N SER A 120 -11.54 11.15 -4.95
CA SER A 120 -11.62 11.33 -3.50
C SER A 120 -12.97 11.94 -3.10
N VAL A 121 -13.44 11.56 -1.91
CA VAL A 121 -14.71 12.07 -1.34
C VAL A 121 -14.65 13.58 -1.12
N ASP A 122 -13.50 14.11 -0.72
CA ASP A 122 -13.29 15.55 -0.54
C ASP A 122 -13.45 16.31 -1.86
N ARG A 123 -12.93 15.75 -2.97
CA ARG A 123 -13.07 16.35 -4.30
C ARG A 123 -14.50 16.27 -4.83
N LEU A 124 -15.21 15.16 -4.59
CA LEU A 124 -16.65 15.05 -4.90
C LEU A 124 -17.47 16.15 -4.21
N ILE A 125 -17.20 16.41 -2.92
CA ILE A 125 -17.88 17.47 -2.16
C ILE A 125 -17.53 18.85 -2.72
N SER A 126 -16.26 19.10 -3.07
CA SER A 126 -15.84 20.36 -3.68
C SER A 126 -16.50 20.61 -5.05
N THR A 127 -16.61 19.58 -5.89
CA THR A 127 -17.30 19.67 -7.18
C THR A 127 -18.79 19.95 -6.99
N SER A 128 -19.44 19.31 -6.01
CA SER A 128 -20.85 19.57 -5.68
C SER A 128 -21.11 21.03 -5.27
N LYS A 129 -20.12 21.67 -4.62
CA LYS A 129 -20.16 23.09 -4.24
C LYS A 129 -19.83 24.07 -5.38
N GLY A 130 -19.60 23.57 -6.60
CA GLY A 130 -19.36 24.40 -7.79
C GLY A 130 -17.89 24.63 -8.14
N CYS A 131 -16.95 23.87 -7.57
CA CYS A 131 -15.55 23.96 -7.97
C CYS A 131 -15.36 23.31 -9.36
N PRO A 132 -14.75 24.01 -10.34
CA PRO A 132 -14.48 23.44 -11.65
C PRO A 132 -13.45 22.32 -11.53
N ILE A 133 -13.76 21.20 -12.19
CA ILE A 133 -12.81 20.10 -12.38
C ILE A 133 -11.85 20.55 -13.51
N PRO A 134 -10.54 20.27 -13.45
CA PRO A 134 -9.61 20.64 -14.54
C PRO A 134 -10.07 20.14 -15.94
N GLU A 135 -9.49 20.61 -17.03
CA GLU A 135 -9.90 20.09 -18.36
C GLU A 135 -9.27 18.71 -18.64
N ASP A 136 -8.05 18.50 -18.13
CA ASP A 136 -7.24 17.29 -18.26
C ASP A 136 -7.57 16.20 -17.23
N ASN A 137 -8.85 15.91 -17.00
CA ASN A 137 -9.27 14.89 -16.02
C ASN A 137 -9.32 13.49 -16.61
N PHE A 138 -8.92 12.49 -15.83
CA PHE A 138 -9.15 11.06 -16.11
C PHE A 138 -8.49 10.54 -17.39
N VAL A 139 -7.56 11.30 -17.98
CA VAL A 139 -6.90 10.99 -19.25
C VAL A 139 -6.05 9.73 -19.13
N TYR A 140 -5.45 9.51 -17.96
CA TYR A 140 -4.52 8.39 -17.73
C TYR A 140 -5.23 7.14 -17.22
N LEU A 141 -6.51 7.22 -16.83
CA LEU A 141 -7.28 6.06 -16.40
C LEU A 141 -7.57 5.07 -17.53
N ASP A 142 -7.67 5.52 -18.78
CA ASP A 142 -7.89 4.63 -19.94
C ASP A 142 -6.73 3.65 -20.17
N LYS A 143 -5.49 4.07 -19.84
CA LYS A 143 -4.32 3.18 -19.90
C LYS A 143 -4.35 2.09 -18.82
N TRP A 144 -5.07 2.33 -17.73
CA TRP A 144 -5.06 1.47 -16.56
C TRP A 144 -6.31 0.58 -16.46
N ILE A 145 -7.47 1.10 -16.85
CA ILE A 145 -8.75 0.41 -16.77
C ILE A 145 -9.19 -0.02 -18.18
N PRO A 146 -9.25 -1.34 -18.46
CA PRO A 146 -9.70 -1.82 -19.77
C PRO A 146 -11.16 -1.43 -20.03
N ASN A 147 -11.43 -0.97 -21.27
CA ASN A 147 -12.76 -0.58 -21.76
C ASN A 147 -13.39 0.66 -21.08
N LEU A 148 -12.58 1.58 -20.56
CA LEU A 148 -13.08 2.80 -19.93
C LEU A 148 -13.36 3.89 -20.97
N GLN A 149 -14.58 4.44 -20.99
CA GLN A 149 -14.90 5.60 -21.83
C GLN A 149 -14.70 6.89 -21.05
N ILE A 150 -13.62 7.64 -21.32
CA ILE A 150 -13.26 8.86 -20.57
C ILE A 150 -14.36 9.94 -20.65
N ASP A 151 -14.92 10.18 -21.84
CA ASP A 151 -15.95 11.22 -22.02
C ASP A 151 -17.23 10.89 -21.24
N GLN A 152 -17.60 9.60 -21.26
CA GLN A 152 -18.73 9.10 -20.47
C GLN A 152 -18.42 9.21 -18.97
N LEU A 153 -17.20 8.86 -18.53
CA LEU A 153 -16.77 9.00 -17.14
C LEU A 153 -16.84 10.45 -16.64
N LYS A 154 -16.39 11.43 -17.46
CA LYS A 154 -16.48 12.86 -17.12
C LYS A 154 -17.93 13.30 -16.92
N LEU A 155 -18.83 12.85 -17.78
CA LEU A 155 -20.27 13.15 -17.68
C LEU A 155 -20.92 12.48 -16.46
N GLU A 156 -20.61 11.20 -16.24
CA GLU A 156 -21.09 10.42 -15.09
C GLU A 156 -20.61 11.04 -13.77
N TYR A 157 -19.32 11.38 -13.67
CA TYR A 157 -18.72 11.98 -12.48
C TYR A 157 -19.35 13.34 -12.16
N SER A 158 -19.50 14.22 -13.15
CA SER A 158 -20.13 15.53 -12.93
C SER A 158 -21.59 15.40 -12.49
N THR A 159 -22.38 14.56 -13.17
CA THR A 159 -23.79 14.30 -12.84
C THR A 159 -23.95 13.73 -11.43
N PHE A 160 -23.09 12.78 -11.05
CA PHE A 160 -23.08 12.20 -9.71
C PHE A 160 -22.64 13.21 -8.65
N ALA A 161 -21.58 13.99 -8.90
CA ALA A 161 -21.08 14.98 -7.95
C ALA A 161 -22.13 16.05 -7.60
N TYR A 162 -22.92 16.52 -8.58
CA TYR A 162 -24.03 17.44 -8.31
C TYR A 162 -25.13 16.80 -7.45
N SER A 163 -25.38 15.51 -7.63
CA SER A 163 -26.41 14.76 -6.88
C SER A 163 -25.90 14.22 -5.55
N PHE A 164 -24.58 14.20 -5.33
CA PHE A 164 -23.93 13.52 -4.22
C PHE A 164 -24.35 14.04 -2.85
N LEU A 165 -24.45 15.37 -2.67
CA LEU A 165 -24.88 15.94 -1.38
C LEU A 165 -26.32 15.54 -1.02
N LYS A 166 -27.20 15.44 -2.02
CA LYS A 166 -28.59 15.00 -1.85
C LYS A 166 -28.68 13.50 -1.51
N LEU A 167 -27.81 12.69 -2.11
CA LEU A 167 -27.72 11.26 -1.79
C LEU A 167 -27.14 11.05 -0.39
N LYS A 168 -26.12 11.83 0.00
CA LYS A 168 -25.53 11.78 1.34
C LYS A 168 -26.56 12.09 2.43
N SER A 169 -27.37 13.15 2.24
CA SER A 169 -28.43 13.49 3.21
C SER A 169 -29.50 12.40 3.31
N ASN A 170 -29.82 11.71 2.21
CA ASN A 170 -30.82 10.63 2.22
C ASN A 170 -30.30 9.37 2.93
N VAL A 171 -29.01 9.03 2.80
CA VAL A 171 -28.38 7.91 3.54
C VAL A 171 -28.31 8.19 5.04
N GLU A 172 -28.08 9.44 5.44
CA GLU A 172 -28.13 9.85 6.86
C GLU A 172 -29.53 9.65 7.45
N ILE A 173 -30.59 9.75 6.64
CA ILE A 173 -31.98 9.50 7.08
C ILE A 173 -32.25 8.00 7.22
N GLU A 174 -31.80 7.15 6.29
CA GLU A 174 -32.03 5.70 6.37
C GLU A 174 -31.35 5.05 7.60
N LYS A 175 -30.14 5.52 7.96
CA LYS A 175 -29.42 5.04 9.16
C LYS A 175 -30.16 5.31 10.48
N LEU A 176 -31.09 6.27 10.52
CA LEU A 176 -31.92 6.51 11.71
C LEU A 176 -33.01 5.45 11.90
N HIS A 177 -33.39 4.74 10.83
CA HIS A 177 -34.46 3.75 10.84
C HIS A 177 -33.97 2.31 11.00
N GLU A 178 -32.67 2.04 10.80
CA GLU A 178 -32.10 0.69 10.80
C GLU A 178 -31.58 0.22 12.19
N ASN A 179 -32.16 0.76 13.27
CA ASN A 179 -31.90 0.30 14.64
C ASN A 179 -32.87 -0.80 15.09
N VAL A 180 -33.30 -1.72 14.23
CA VAL A 180 -33.86 -3.02 14.67
C VAL A 180 -33.66 -4.04 13.55
N ILE A 181 -32.71 -4.95 13.70
CA ILE A 181 -32.88 -6.42 13.68
C ILE A 181 -31.49 -7.06 13.80
N VAL A 182 -31.31 -7.76 14.92
CA VAL A 182 -30.21 -8.65 15.25
C VAL A 182 -30.21 -9.84 14.29
N SER A 183 -29.06 -10.19 13.72
CA SER A 183 -28.71 -11.58 13.47
C SER A 183 -27.20 -11.78 13.57
N GLU A 184 -26.85 -12.67 14.48
CA GLU A 184 -25.51 -13.03 14.93
C GLU A 184 -24.71 -13.74 13.83
N SER A 185 -23.42 -13.41 13.69
CA SER A 185 -22.39 -14.42 13.48
C SER A 185 -21.03 -13.86 13.90
N ASP A 186 -20.36 -14.66 14.73
CA ASP A 186 -19.16 -14.35 15.49
C ASP A 186 -17.96 -13.90 14.65
N THR A 187 -17.36 -12.77 15.03
CA THR A 187 -15.89 -12.63 15.04
C THR A 187 -15.48 -11.62 16.11
N ASP A 188 -14.70 -12.11 17.07
CA ASP A 188 -14.06 -11.37 18.15
C ASP A 188 -13.47 -10.03 17.69
N THR A 189 -14.07 -8.94 18.15
CA THR A 189 -13.41 -7.63 18.17
C THR A 189 -13.41 -7.17 19.62
N ILE A 190 -12.20 -7.04 20.17
CA ILE A 190 -11.95 -6.55 21.52
C ILE A 190 -12.59 -5.17 21.65
N VAL A 191 -13.56 -5.09 22.55
CA VAL A 191 -14.27 -3.88 22.95
C VAL A 191 -13.37 -3.17 23.95
N ASP A 192 -12.78 -2.04 23.57
CA ASP A 192 -12.41 -1.01 24.54
C ASP A 192 -13.51 0.05 24.50
N SER A 193 -14.34 -0.04 25.53
CA SER A 193 -15.32 0.95 25.94
C SER A 193 -14.60 2.19 26.46
N ASP A 194 -14.93 3.37 25.91
CA ASP A 194 -15.00 4.58 26.71
C ASP A 194 -16.05 5.53 26.11
N GLU A 195 -17.05 5.80 26.94
CA GLU A 195 -18.19 6.68 26.68
C GLU A 195 -17.82 8.15 26.93
N ASN A 196 -18.44 9.02 26.12
CA ASN A 196 -18.80 10.41 26.38
C ASN A 196 -17.69 11.47 26.41
N ASN A 197 -17.52 12.15 25.26
CA ASN A 197 -17.68 13.60 25.28
C ASN A 197 -18.18 14.14 23.93
N SER A 198 -19.14 15.04 23.99
CA SER A 198 -19.85 15.66 22.88
C SER A 198 -18.94 16.59 22.06
N GLU A 199 -18.48 16.12 20.90
CA GLU A 199 -17.99 16.97 19.80
C GLU A 199 -18.46 16.36 18.47
N GLU A 200 -18.92 17.21 17.56
CA GLU A 200 -19.42 16.85 16.23
C GLU A 200 -18.44 15.93 15.48
N THR A 201 -18.72 14.63 15.48
CA THR A 201 -17.94 13.66 14.73
C THR A 201 -18.26 13.81 13.24
N LYS A 202 -17.45 14.62 12.54
CA LYS A 202 -17.28 14.52 11.08
C LYS A 202 -16.90 13.07 10.75
N THR A 203 -17.88 12.24 10.48
CA THR A 203 -17.68 10.90 9.92
C THR A 203 -17.04 11.08 8.54
N LYS A 204 -15.72 10.89 8.49
CA LYS A 204 -14.92 10.96 7.26
C LYS A 204 -15.32 9.78 6.38
N MET A 205 -16.26 10.02 5.47
CA MET A 205 -16.77 9.03 4.53
C MET A 205 -15.63 8.55 3.62
N THR A 206 -15.51 7.23 3.46
CA THR A 206 -14.41 6.60 2.73
C THR A 206 -14.80 6.29 1.28
N VAL A 207 -13.82 6.01 0.42
CA VAL A 207 -14.06 5.58 -0.98
C VAL A 207 -14.92 4.32 -1.04
N LEU A 208 -14.79 3.42 -0.06
CA LEU A 208 -15.61 2.21 0.05
C LEU A 208 -17.09 2.54 0.31
N ASP A 209 -17.36 3.60 1.05
CA ASP A 209 -18.73 4.04 1.32
C ASP A 209 -19.39 4.62 0.06
N VAL A 210 -18.62 5.29 -0.81
CA VAL A 210 -19.12 5.72 -2.13
C VAL A 210 -19.46 4.50 -2.99
N LEU A 211 -18.63 3.47 -2.98
CA LEU A 211 -18.91 2.24 -3.73
C LEU A 211 -20.14 1.50 -3.17
N LYS A 212 -20.31 1.45 -1.85
CA LYS A 212 -21.51 0.91 -1.21
C LYS A 212 -22.76 1.71 -1.60
N LEU A 213 -22.66 3.04 -1.63
CA LEU A 213 -23.75 3.93 -2.03
C LEU A 213 -24.19 3.68 -3.48
N LEU A 214 -23.24 3.48 -4.40
CA LEU A 214 -23.55 3.13 -5.79
C LEU A 214 -24.30 1.79 -5.90
N ASN A 215 -23.97 0.82 -5.02
CA ASN A 215 -24.66 -0.47 -4.97
C ASN A 215 -26.05 -0.37 -4.32
N THR A 216 -26.19 0.32 -3.18
CA THR A 216 -27.48 0.42 -2.46
C THR A 216 -28.54 1.13 -3.28
N PHE A 217 -28.18 2.17 -4.02
CA PHE A 217 -29.10 2.88 -4.91
C PHE A 217 -29.23 2.24 -6.31
N ASN A 218 -28.63 1.06 -6.54
CA ASN A 218 -28.62 0.33 -7.81
C ASN A 218 -28.20 1.21 -9.02
N LEU A 219 -27.25 2.12 -8.79
CA LEU A 219 -26.78 3.11 -9.76
C LEU A 219 -25.73 2.56 -10.73
N ILE A 220 -25.42 1.27 -10.63
CA ILE A 220 -24.43 0.56 -11.46
C ILE A 220 -24.78 0.68 -12.94
N SER A 221 -26.06 0.56 -13.29
CA SER A 221 -26.53 0.68 -14.68
C SER A 221 -26.52 2.13 -15.19
N ALA A 222 -26.59 3.12 -14.29
CA ALA A 222 -26.61 4.53 -14.64
C ALA A 222 -25.19 5.14 -14.75
N PHE A 223 -24.25 4.65 -13.95
CA PHE A 223 -22.86 5.13 -13.91
C PHE A 223 -21.84 3.97 -14.00
N PRO A 224 -21.80 3.23 -15.13
CA PRO A 224 -20.96 2.04 -15.27
C PRO A 224 -19.45 2.36 -15.26
N ASN A 225 -19.01 3.47 -15.86
CA ASN A 225 -17.60 3.83 -15.92
C ASN A 225 -17.11 4.32 -14.55
N MET A 226 -17.93 5.11 -13.87
CA MET A 226 -17.65 5.55 -12.51
C MET A 226 -17.57 4.36 -11.55
N TYR A 227 -18.54 3.45 -11.60
CA TYR A 227 -18.51 2.22 -10.79
C TYR A 227 -17.24 1.42 -11.02
N MET A 228 -16.83 1.25 -12.28
CA MET A 228 -15.59 0.57 -12.63
C MET A 228 -14.36 1.27 -12.04
N ALA A 229 -14.28 2.60 -12.15
CA ALA A 229 -13.19 3.38 -11.57
C ALA A 229 -13.09 3.24 -10.04
N TYR A 230 -14.22 3.31 -9.32
CA TYR A 230 -14.25 3.08 -7.86
C TYR A 230 -13.92 1.64 -7.49
N LYS A 231 -14.38 0.67 -8.26
CA LYS A 231 -14.05 -0.74 -8.05
C LYS A 231 -12.54 -0.96 -8.17
N PHE A 232 -11.93 -0.46 -9.23
CA PHE A 232 -10.49 -0.55 -9.43
C PHE A 232 -9.72 0.18 -8.32
N LEU A 233 -10.14 1.39 -7.94
CA LEU A 233 -9.54 2.14 -6.83
C LEU A 233 -9.55 1.35 -5.52
N CYS A 234 -10.65 0.67 -5.19
CA CYS A 234 -10.78 -0.18 -4.01
C CYS A 234 -9.95 -1.47 -4.09
N THR A 235 -9.51 -1.89 -5.29
CA THR A 235 -8.66 -3.08 -5.48
C THR A 235 -7.16 -2.77 -5.49
N ILE A 236 -6.77 -1.49 -5.49
CA ILE A 236 -5.35 -1.13 -5.41
C ILE A 236 -4.82 -1.57 -4.04
N PRO A 237 -3.77 -2.41 -3.99
CA PRO A 237 -3.10 -2.71 -2.74
C PRO A 237 -2.34 -1.45 -2.28
N ALA A 238 -3.00 -0.62 -1.49
CA ALA A 238 -2.43 0.62 -0.96
C ALA A 238 -1.35 0.37 0.10
N THR A 239 -1.38 -0.78 0.79
CA THR A 239 -0.52 -1.06 1.94
C THR A 239 0.21 -2.41 1.83
N SER A 240 1.38 -2.51 2.47
CA SER A 240 2.15 -3.75 2.62
C SER A 240 1.50 -4.76 3.57
N VAL A 241 0.35 -4.45 4.18
CA VAL A 241 -0.27 -5.33 5.18
C VAL A 241 -0.59 -6.72 4.59
N SER A 242 -0.98 -6.78 3.31
CA SER A 242 -1.19 -8.05 2.60
C SER A 242 0.11 -8.84 2.42
N SER A 243 1.23 -8.16 2.13
CA SER A 243 2.53 -8.80 2.00
C SER A 243 3.08 -9.22 3.37
N GLU A 244 2.87 -8.46 4.45
CA GLU A 244 3.24 -8.83 5.81
C GLU A 244 2.51 -10.07 6.32
N ARG A 245 1.20 -10.17 6.05
CA ARG A 245 0.42 -11.38 6.32
C ARG A 245 1.01 -12.58 5.58
N THR A 246 1.34 -12.40 4.31
CA THR A 246 1.98 -13.43 3.48
C THR A 246 3.37 -13.81 4.04
N PHE A 247 4.22 -12.87 4.42
CA PHE A 247 5.52 -13.14 5.03
C PHE A 247 5.41 -13.82 6.41
N SER A 248 4.39 -13.49 7.19
CA SER A 248 4.08 -14.19 8.45
C SER A 248 3.74 -15.65 8.20
N LYS A 249 2.91 -15.94 7.18
CA LYS A 249 2.64 -17.33 6.75
C LYS A 249 3.89 -18.02 6.20
N LEU A 250 4.72 -17.31 5.45
CA LEU A 250 5.99 -17.84 4.94
C LEU A 250 6.91 -18.28 6.07
N LYS A 251 7.01 -17.50 7.16
CA LYS A 251 7.80 -17.85 8.35
C LYS A 251 7.31 -19.14 9.02
N LEU A 252 5.99 -19.40 8.99
CA LEU A 252 5.41 -20.65 9.51
C LEU A 252 5.67 -21.84 8.59
N ILE A 253 5.59 -21.65 7.26
CA ILE A 253 5.78 -22.71 6.27
C ILE A 253 7.27 -23.08 6.13
N LYS A 254 8.15 -22.08 6.13
CA LYS A 254 9.59 -22.21 5.98
C LYS A 254 10.28 -22.14 7.36
N THR A 255 10.17 -23.24 8.11
CA THR A 255 10.90 -23.40 9.37
C THR A 255 12.36 -23.78 9.13
N ARG A 256 13.21 -23.65 10.16
CA ARG A 256 14.63 -24.05 10.10
C ARG A 256 14.82 -25.48 9.57
N ILE A 257 13.94 -26.39 9.97
CA ILE A 257 13.96 -27.82 9.59
C ILE A 257 13.41 -28.05 8.16
N ARG A 258 12.58 -27.13 7.62
CA ARG A 258 11.98 -27.22 6.27
C ARG A 258 12.65 -26.30 5.25
N SER A 259 13.86 -25.82 5.54
CA SER A 259 14.57 -24.82 4.73
C SER A 259 15.00 -25.30 3.34
N THR A 260 15.03 -26.61 3.10
CA THR A 260 15.46 -27.27 1.85
C THR A 260 14.32 -27.59 0.87
N MET A 261 13.12 -27.05 1.08
CA MET A 261 11.98 -27.35 0.21
C MET A 261 12.09 -26.70 -1.17
N VAL A 262 11.69 -27.45 -2.22
CA VAL A 262 11.66 -26.96 -3.62
C VAL A 262 10.64 -25.84 -3.79
N GLN A 263 10.97 -24.86 -4.64
CA GLN A 263 10.21 -23.63 -4.88
C GLN A 263 8.73 -23.89 -5.23
N ASN A 264 8.43 -24.81 -6.15
CA ASN A 264 7.06 -25.11 -6.56
C ASN A 264 6.19 -25.54 -5.37
N ARG A 265 6.73 -26.37 -4.47
CA ARG A 265 6.00 -26.83 -3.29
C ARG A 265 5.77 -25.67 -2.32
N LEU A 266 6.70 -24.71 -2.24
CA LEU A 266 6.61 -23.56 -1.34
C LEU A 266 5.49 -22.64 -1.80
N GLU A 267 5.47 -22.33 -3.09
CA GLU A 267 4.43 -21.51 -3.72
C GLU A 267 3.04 -22.14 -3.54
N SER A 268 2.89 -23.46 -3.77
CA SER A 268 1.61 -24.13 -3.55
C SER A 268 1.14 -24.09 -2.10
N LEU A 269 2.04 -24.27 -1.12
CA LEU A 269 1.68 -24.18 0.31
C LEU A 269 1.35 -22.75 0.72
N MET A 270 2.06 -21.78 0.16
CA MET A 270 1.78 -20.36 0.37
C MET A 270 0.38 -20.01 -0.12
N LEU A 271 0.03 -20.42 -1.34
CA LEU A 271 -1.28 -20.19 -1.93
C LEU A 271 -2.41 -20.79 -1.06
N LEU A 272 -2.27 -22.05 -0.65
CA LEU A 272 -3.24 -22.72 0.21
C LEU A 272 -3.38 -22.08 1.60
N SER A 273 -2.32 -21.46 2.12
CA SER A 273 -2.31 -20.82 3.44
C SER A 273 -2.88 -19.41 3.42
N CYS A 274 -2.73 -18.70 2.29
CA CYS A 274 -3.27 -17.36 2.10
C CYS A 274 -4.75 -17.38 1.70
N GLU A 275 -5.15 -18.28 0.78
CA GLU A 275 -6.51 -18.36 0.21
C GLU A 275 -7.36 -19.43 0.92
N LYS A 276 -7.48 -19.35 2.25
CA LYS A 276 -8.23 -20.35 3.05
C LYS A 276 -9.75 -20.22 2.91
N ASP A 277 -10.21 -19.05 2.52
CA ASP A 277 -11.60 -18.68 2.29
C ASP A 277 -12.16 -19.25 0.98
N VAL A 278 -11.28 -19.62 0.05
CA VAL A 278 -11.67 -20.31 -1.18
C VAL A 278 -12.00 -21.77 -0.87
N LYS A 279 -13.29 -22.12 -0.93
CA LYS A 279 -13.76 -23.50 -0.75
C LYS A 279 -13.24 -24.38 -1.89
N ILE A 280 -12.40 -25.36 -1.56
CA ILE A 280 -11.90 -26.34 -2.52
C ILE A 280 -12.91 -27.47 -2.65
N ASN A 281 -13.33 -27.78 -3.88
CA ASN A 281 -14.11 -28.98 -4.15
C ASN A 281 -13.18 -30.21 -4.03
N LEU A 282 -13.33 -30.94 -2.93
CA LEU A 282 -12.50 -32.09 -2.60
C LEU A 282 -12.63 -33.20 -3.64
N ASP A 283 -13.83 -33.44 -4.17
CA ASP A 283 -14.08 -34.48 -5.16
C ASP A 283 -13.35 -34.17 -6.47
N GLU A 284 -13.39 -32.91 -6.92
CA GLU A 284 -12.63 -32.49 -8.11
C GLU A 284 -11.12 -32.63 -7.90
N ALA A 285 -10.63 -32.26 -6.71
CA ALA A 285 -9.21 -32.40 -6.37
C ALA A 285 -8.77 -33.87 -6.34
N ILE A 286 -9.59 -34.74 -5.75
CA ILE A 286 -9.36 -36.19 -5.72
C ILE A 286 -9.37 -36.76 -7.14
N ASN A 287 -10.35 -36.38 -7.97
CA ASN A 287 -10.42 -36.83 -9.36
C ASN A 287 -9.20 -36.40 -10.18
N LYS A 288 -8.75 -35.14 -10.03
CA LYS A 288 -7.51 -34.64 -10.66
C LYS A 288 -6.28 -35.42 -10.20
N TYR A 289 -6.18 -35.73 -8.90
CA TYR A 289 -5.07 -36.50 -8.35
C TYR A 289 -5.10 -37.98 -8.73
N ALA A 290 -6.28 -38.58 -8.84
CA ALA A 290 -6.47 -39.95 -9.30
C ALA A 290 -6.01 -40.12 -10.75
N ASN A 291 -6.28 -39.12 -11.60
CA ASN A 291 -5.89 -39.13 -13.01
C ASN A 291 -4.37 -38.94 -13.26
N THR A 292 -3.56 -38.66 -12.23
CA THR A 292 -2.10 -38.53 -12.39
C THR A 292 -1.38 -39.87 -12.58
N SER A 293 -1.99 -40.99 -12.19
CA SER A 293 -1.38 -42.33 -12.33
C SER A 293 -2.47 -43.41 -12.43
N LYS A 294 -2.24 -44.41 -13.28
CA LYS A 294 -3.16 -45.55 -13.45
C LYS A 294 -3.46 -46.26 -12.11
N LEU A 295 -2.45 -46.38 -11.25
CA LEU A 295 -2.59 -47.01 -9.93
C LEU A 295 -3.48 -46.18 -8.99
N LEU A 296 -3.38 -44.85 -9.05
CA LEU A 296 -4.22 -43.95 -8.25
C LEU A 296 -5.65 -43.91 -8.77
N GLN A 297 -5.82 -44.04 -10.09
CA GLN A 297 -7.12 -44.10 -10.75
C GLN A 297 -7.93 -45.28 -10.22
N GLU A 298 -7.34 -46.48 -10.19
CA GLU A 298 -7.96 -47.70 -9.66
C GLU A 298 -8.27 -47.60 -8.16
N ALA A 299 -7.40 -46.97 -7.36
CA ALA A 299 -7.57 -46.88 -5.91
C ALA A 299 -8.59 -45.83 -5.44
N LEU A 300 -8.77 -44.73 -6.20
CA LEU A 300 -9.53 -43.55 -5.77
C LEU A 300 -10.85 -43.34 -6.52
N LEU A 301 -10.98 -43.82 -7.77
CA LEU A 301 -12.19 -43.61 -8.59
C LEU A 301 -13.10 -44.83 -8.71
N TYR A 302 -12.59 -46.03 -8.39
CA TYR A 302 -13.31 -47.29 -8.56
C TYR A 302 -13.64 -47.97 -7.21
N LYS A 303 -14.37 -47.24 -6.35
CA LYS A 303 -15.04 -47.81 -5.17
C LYS A 303 -16.48 -47.32 -5.07
#